data_AF-A0A2J0MYH1-F1
#
_entry.id   AF-A0A2J0MYH1-F1
#
_cell.length_a   1.000
_cell.length_b   1.000
_cell.length_c   1.000
_cell.angle_alpha   90.00
_cell.angle_beta   90.00
_cell.angle_gamma   90.00
#
_symmetry.space_group_name_H-M   'P 1'
#
loop_
_entity.id
_entity.type
_entity.pdbx_description
1 polymer ?
#
loop_
_entity_poly.entity_id
_entity_poly.type
_entity_poly.pdbx_seq_one_letter_code
_entity_poly.pdbx_strand_id
1 'polypeptide(L)'
;LIIFAGIVAGLPGAVSRIFATQDSSQFFTYILLLIIIIAAIAGIVFVNEGQRNIPVSYAKRIRGNRMYGGTSTHLPLRVNQAGVIPIIFAMSIMLFPGMIANFLVNVSNPTVASAARFIGGIFQNQLFYGITYFFLVVAFTYFYTAVVFDPNKISESLQKQGGYVPGIRPGANTAEYLYHIMNRIILSGALFLGLIAVLPFIVQGATNINSVSIGGTGLLIVVSVVIETIKQIEGQLVMRDYEGF
;
A
#
# COMPACT_ATOMS: atom_id res chain seq x y z
N LEU A 1 -12.34 5.81 -0.15
CA LEU A 1 -13.44 5.95 0.84
C LEU A 1 -14.57 4.92 0.69
N ILE A 2 -15.14 4.67 -0.49
CA ILE A 2 -16.24 3.67 -0.66
C ILE A 2 -15.82 2.27 -0.19
N ILE A 3 -14.66 1.78 -0.63
CA ILE A 3 -14.11 0.47 -0.22
C ILE A 3 -13.89 0.43 1.31
N PHE A 4 -13.35 1.52 1.88
CA PHE A 4 -13.18 1.67 3.33
C PHE A 4 -14.52 1.56 4.07
N ALA A 5 -15.55 2.29 3.63
CA ALA A 5 -16.87 2.25 4.26
C ALA A 5 -17.50 0.85 4.19
N GLY A 6 -17.34 0.15 3.06
CA GLY A 6 -17.80 -1.23 2.91
C GLY A 6 -17.12 -2.21 3.87
N ILE A 7 -15.81 -2.08 4.08
CA ILE A 7 -15.07 -2.91 5.03
C ILE A 7 -15.50 -2.59 6.48
N VAL A 8 -15.55 -1.30 6.83
CA VAL A 8 -15.89 -0.86 8.19
C VAL A 8 -17.34 -1.23 8.56
N ALA A 9 -18.27 -1.14 7.62
CA ALA A 9 -19.66 -1.58 7.83
C ALA A 9 -19.78 -3.08 8.14
N GLY A 10 -18.81 -3.90 7.70
CA GLY A 10 -18.75 -5.33 8.01
C GLY A 10 -18.16 -5.67 9.38
N LEU A 11 -17.44 -4.73 10.01
CA LEU A 11 -16.75 -4.97 11.29
C LEU A 11 -17.72 -5.31 12.45
N PRO A 12 -18.83 -4.57 12.67
CA PRO A 12 -19.77 -4.91 13.74
C PRO A 12 -20.30 -6.35 13.65
N GLY A 13 -20.58 -6.82 12.42
CA GLY A 13 -21.04 -8.19 12.18
C GLY A 13 -19.95 -9.25 12.31
N ALA A 14 -18.68 -8.91 12.09
CA ALA A 14 -17.55 -9.80 12.36
C ALA A 14 -17.32 -9.95 13.87
N VAL A 15 -17.35 -8.83 14.59
CA VAL A 15 -17.19 -8.76 16.04
C VAL A 15 -18.31 -9.50 16.76
N SER A 16 -19.58 -9.29 16.37
CA SER A 16 -20.71 -9.99 16.97
C SER A 16 -20.64 -11.51 16.78
N ARG A 17 -20.17 -11.98 15.62
CA ARG A 17 -19.94 -13.42 15.37
C ARG A 17 -18.85 -13.97 16.28
N ILE A 18 -17.73 -13.27 16.44
CA ILE A 18 -16.65 -13.68 17.35
C ILE A 18 -17.16 -13.79 18.80
N PHE A 19 -17.98 -12.84 19.26
CA PHE A 19 -18.59 -12.91 20.60
C PHE A 19 -19.64 -14.00 20.73
N ALA A 20 -20.41 -14.29 19.68
CA ALA A 20 -21.44 -15.33 19.69
C ALA A 20 -20.86 -16.76 19.64
N THR A 21 -19.71 -16.96 19.00
CA THR A 21 -18.97 -18.23 18.97
C THR A 21 -17.84 -18.28 20.01
N GLN A 22 -18.00 -17.60 21.15
CA GLN A 22 -17.06 -17.66 22.28
C GLN A 22 -17.01 -19.08 22.86
N ASP A 23 -16.09 -19.87 22.32
CA ASP A 23 -15.67 -21.14 22.91
C ASP A 23 -14.48 -20.86 23.83
N SER A 24 -14.59 -21.19 25.12
CA SER A 24 -13.53 -20.92 26.12
C SER A 24 -12.19 -21.58 25.76
N SER A 25 -12.20 -22.59 24.88
CA SER A 25 -11.00 -23.25 24.34
C SER A 25 -10.16 -22.37 23.40
N GLN A 26 -10.71 -21.28 22.84
CA GLN A 26 -10.02 -20.44 21.84
C GLN A 26 -9.50 -19.09 22.38
N PHE A 27 -9.58 -18.86 23.69
CA PHE A 27 -9.16 -17.61 24.32
C PHE A 27 -7.71 -17.20 23.98
N PHE A 28 -6.79 -18.17 24.01
CA PHE A 28 -5.39 -17.94 23.66
C PHE A 28 -5.21 -17.53 22.19
N THR A 29 -5.98 -18.14 21.28
CA THR A 29 -5.95 -17.82 19.84
C THR A 29 -6.45 -16.41 19.57
N TYR A 30 -7.48 -15.94 20.29
CA TYR A 30 -7.98 -14.58 20.15
C TYR A 30 -6.98 -13.52 20.63
N ILE A 31 -6.27 -13.78 21.75
CA ILE A 31 -5.20 -12.88 22.22
C ILE A 31 -4.05 -12.83 21.21
N LEU A 32 -3.60 -13.99 20.72
CA LEU A 32 -2.55 -14.06 19.71
C LEU A 32 -2.93 -13.28 18.45
N LEU A 33 -4.18 -13.42 18.00
CA LEU A 33 -4.72 -12.70 16.85
C LEU A 33 -4.74 -11.18 17.08
N LEU A 34 -5.15 -10.73 18.26
CA LEU A 34 -5.14 -9.31 18.61
C LEU A 34 -3.73 -8.72 18.59
N ILE A 35 -2.74 -9.46 19.12
CA ILE A 35 -1.33 -9.05 19.08
C ILE A 35 -0.85 -8.95 17.63
N ILE A 36 -1.19 -9.93 16.79
CA ILE A 36 -0.82 -9.92 15.38
C ILE A 36 -1.44 -8.74 14.64
N ILE A 37 -2.71 -8.41 14.91
CA ILE A 37 -3.37 -7.25 14.32
C ILE A 37 -2.65 -5.96 14.71
N ILE A 38 -2.36 -5.77 16.00
CA ILE A 38 -1.63 -4.58 16.47
C ILE A 38 -0.24 -4.50 15.83
N ALA A 39 0.49 -5.61 15.75
CA ALA A 39 1.80 -5.67 15.12
C ALA A 39 1.73 -5.33 13.62
N ALA A 40 0.70 -5.82 12.91
CA ALA A 40 0.47 -5.49 11.50
C ALA A 40 0.16 -4.00 11.31
N ILE A 41 -0.72 -3.42 12.13
CA ILE A 41 -1.02 -1.97 12.10
C ILE A 41 0.26 -1.16 12.34
N ALA A 42 1.03 -1.49 13.38
CA ALA A 42 2.27 -0.80 13.70
C ALA A 42 3.28 -0.89 12.55
N GLY A 43 3.41 -2.07 11.93
CA GLY A 43 4.24 -2.28 10.75
C GLY A 43 3.82 -1.41 9.56
N ILE A 44 2.53 -1.35 9.26
CA ILE A 44 1.99 -0.51 8.17
C ILE A 44 2.28 0.96 8.42
N VAL A 45 2.00 1.45 9.63
CA VAL A 45 2.25 2.85 10.01
C VAL A 45 3.74 3.16 9.87
N PHE A 46 4.62 2.29 10.36
CA PHE A 46 6.06 2.47 10.28
C PHE A 46 6.55 2.59 8.83
N VAL A 47 6.05 1.75 7.92
CA VAL A 47 6.49 1.79 6.51
C VAL A 47 5.81 2.92 5.72
N ASN A 48 4.57 3.28 6.02
CA ASN A 48 3.88 4.40 5.37
C ASN A 48 4.42 5.77 5.81
N GLU A 49 4.91 5.91 7.05
CA GLU A 49 5.62 7.12 7.51
C GLU A 49 7.10 7.13 7.12
N GLY A 50 7.65 5.98 6.73
CA GLY A 50 9.01 5.86 6.24
C GLY A 50 9.24 6.76 5.02
N GLN A 51 10.20 7.69 5.13
CA GLN A 51 10.66 8.51 4.01
C GLN A 51 12.18 8.63 4.01
N ARG A 52 12.75 8.62 2.81
CA ARG A 52 14.15 8.94 2.55
C ARG A 52 14.25 10.39 2.08
N ASN A 53 14.86 11.21 2.91
CA ASN A 53 15.08 12.62 2.59
C ASN A 53 16.34 12.77 1.73
N ILE A 54 16.19 13.23 0.50
CA ILE A 54 17.30 13.55 -0.38
C ILE A 54 17.64 15.03 -0.22
N PRO A 55 18.87 15.40 0.18
CA PRO A 55 19.23 16.81 0.32
C PRO A 55 19.20 17.50 -1.04
N VAL A 56 18.52 18.64 -1.11
CA VAL A 56 18.51 19.52 -2.27
C VAL A 56 18.92 20.91 -1.83
N SER A 57 19.67 21.60 -2.69
CA SER A 57 20.11 22.96 -2.46
C SER A 57 19.58 23.83 -3.57
N TYR A 58 18.97 24.95 -3.21
CA TYR A 58 18.53 25.94 -4.18
C TYR A 58 19.64 26.98 -4.41
N ALA A 59 19.89 27.27 -5.68
CA ALA A 59 20.90 28.25 -6.09
C ALA A 59 20.61 29.61 -5.43
N LYS A 60 21.66 30.19 -4.84
CA LYS A 60 21.60 31.50 -4.18
C LYS A 60 21.37 32.58 -5.25
N ARG A 61 20.44 33.51 -5.02
CA ARG A 61 20.37 34.73 -5.82
C ARG A 61 21.18 35.81 -5.10
N ILE A 62 22.31 36.19 -5.67
CA ILE A 62 23.08 37.35 -5.21
C ILE A 62 22.38 38.60 -5.76
N ARG A 63 21.93 39.49 -4.88
CA ARG A 63 21.39 40.81 -5.26
C ARG A 63 22.11 41.88 -4.44
N GLY A 64 23.01 42.63 -5.08
CA GLY A 64 23.90 43.60 -4.42
C GLY A 64 25.00 42.92 -3.58
N ASN A 65 25.35 43.50 -2.43
CA ASN A 65 26.42 43.01 -1.54
C ASN A 65 25.94 42.01 -0.47
N ARG A 66 24.68 41.57 -0.52
CA ARG A 66 24.09 40.64 0.45
C ARG A 66 23.69 39.35 -0.26
N MET A 67 24.19 38.24 0.28
CA MET A 67 23.85 36.90 -0.17
C MET A 67 22.50 36.51 0.46
N TYR A 68 21.43 36.52 -0.35
CA TYR A 68 20.13 36.00 0.04
C TYR A 68 19.98 34.57 -0.47
N GLY A 69 19.65 33.65 0.43
CA GLY A 69 19.30 32.28 0.07
C GLY A 69 20.45 31.28 0.07
N GLY A 70 20.10 30.05 -0.33
CA GLY A 70 20.88 28.83 -0.15
C GLY A 70 20.47 28.06 1.10
N THR A 71 19.16 27.99 1.35
CA THR A 71 18.64 27.04 2.33
C THR A 71 18.81 25.63 1.77
N SER A 72 19.49 24.76 2.53
CA SER A 72 19.49 23.33 2.27
C SER A 72 18.12 22.81 2.69
N THR A 73 17.37 22.27 1.75
CA THR A 73 16.13 21.57 2.04
C THR A 73 16.29 20.10 1.68
N HIS A 74 15.23 19.33 1.79
CA HIS A 74 15.21 17.95 1.34
C HIS A 74 13.98 17.68 0.47
N LEU A 75 14.17 16.83 -0.53
CA LEU A 75 13.09 16.19 -1.29
C LEU A 75 12.74 14.87 -0.58
N PRO A 76 11.57 14.77 0.07
CA PRO A 76 11.17 13.53 0.74
C PRO A 76 10.73 12.48 -0.30
N LEU A 77 11.37 11.32 -0.29
CA LEU A 77 10.91 10.15 -1.04
C LEU A 77 10.30 9.13 -0.08
N ARG A 78 8.99 8.96 -0.13
CA ARG A 78 8.29 7.97 0.71
C ARG A 78 8.71 6.54 0.34
N VAL A 79 8.76 5.66 1.34
CA VAL A 79 9.03 4.23 1.15
C VAL A 79 7.88 3.56 0.39
N ASN A 80 6.65 3.93 0.75
CA ASN A 80 5.45 3.58 0.00
C ASN A 80 4.86 4.83 -0.67
N GLN A 81 5.26 5.07 -1.93
CA GLN A 81 4.65 6.11 -2.78
C GLN A 81 3.29 5.68 -3.32
N ALA A 82 3.04 4.37 -3.40
CA ALA A 82 1.87 3.82 -4.07
C ALA A 82 0.59 3.85 -3.23
N GLY A 83 0.72 4.04 -1.91
CA GLY A 83 -0.39 3.99 -0.98
C GLY A 83 -1.06 2.62 -0.96
N VAL A 84 -2.39 2.60 -1.00
CA VAL A 84 -3.22 1.37 -0.89
C VAL A 84 -3.59 0.78 -2.25
N ILE A 85 -3.40 1.56 -3.31
CA ILE A 85 -3.94 1.30 -4.65
C ILE A 85 -3.43 -0.05 -5.21
N PRO A 86 -2.13 -0.41 -5.11
CA PRO A 86 -1.65 -1.71 -5.56
C PRO A 86 -2.36 -2.91 -4.92
N ILE A 87 -2.65 -2.82 -3.63
CA ILE A 87 -3.30 -3.89 -2.86
C ILE A 87 -4.72 -4.11 -3.39
N ILE A 88 -5.44 -3.01 -3.65
CA ILE A 88 -6.81 -3.05 -4.16
C ILE A 88 -6.85 -3.64 -5.57
N PHE A 89 -5.93 -3.23 -6.46
CA PHE A 89 -5.82 -3.81 -7.80
C PHE A 89 -5.44 -5.30 -7.77
N ALA A 90 -4.57 -5.69 -6.85
CA ALA A 90 -4.22 -7.09 -6.69
C ALA A 90 -5.43 -7.93 -6.29
N MET A 91 -6.24 -7.46 -5.33
CA MET A 91 -7.46 -8.15 -4.93
C MET A 91 -8.51 -8.20 -6.03
N SER A 92 -8.70 -7.11 -6.79
CA SER A 92 -9.72 -7.10 -7.86
C SER A 92 -9.39 -8.11 -8.96
N ILE A 93 -8.11 -8.25 -9.31
CA ILE A 93 -7.65 -9.26 -10.28
C ILE A 93 -7.80 -10.68 -9.72
N MET A 94 -7.53 -10.90 -8.43
CA MET A 94 -7.72 -12.21 -7.81
C MET A 94 -9.21 -12.62 -7.70
N LEU A 95 -10.09 -11.66 -7.43
CA LEU A 95 -11.53 -11.92 -7.29
C LEU A 95 -12.23 -12.17 -8.63
N PHE A 96 -11.72 -11.58 -9.71
CA PHE A 96 -12.38 -11.61 -11.02
C PHE A 96 -12.54 -13.03 -11.61
N PRO A 97 -11.49 -13.88 -11.70
CA PRO A 97 -11.62 -15.27 -12.16
C PRO A 97 -12.53 -16.11 -11.26
N GLY A 98 -12.44 -15.94 -9.94
CA GLY A 98 -13.27 -16.66 -8.98
C GLY A 98 -14.75 -16.31 -9.13
N MET A 99 -15.07 -15.04 -9.34
CA MET A 99 -16.45 -14.60 -9.58
C MET A 99 -17.00 -15.20 -10.87
N ILE A 100 -16.25 -15.13 -11.96
CA ILE A 100 -16.62 -15.73 -13.25
C ILE A 100 -16.82 -17.25 -13.10
N ALA A 101 -15.88 -17.95 -12.47
CA ALA A 101 -16.00 -19.38 -12.22
C ALA A 101 -17.31 -19.72 -11.48
N ASN A 102 -17.66 -18.99 -10.42
CA ASN A 102 -18.91 -19.21 -9.68
C ASN A 102 -20.17 -19.04 -10.55
N PHE A 103 -20.18 -18.08 -11.49
CA PHE A 103 -21.28 -17.93 -12.43
C PHE A 103 -21.35 -19.07 -13.47
N LEU A 104 -20.20 -19.54 -13.96
CA LEU A 104 -20.15 -20.56 -15.00
C LEU A 104 -20.30 -22.01 -14.50
N VAL A 105 -20.15 -22.26 -13.19
CA VAL A 105 -20.38 -23.59 -12.59
C VAL A 105 -21.83 -24.08 -12.75
N ASN A 106 -22.78 -23.16 -12.85
CA ASN A 106 -24.22 -23.48 -12.97
C ASN A 106 -24.71 -23.57 -14.43
N VAL A 107 -23.81 -23.45 -15.41
CA VAL A 107 -24.16 -23.52 -16.84
C VAL A 107 -24.36 -24.98 -17.26
N SER A 108 -25.40 -25.23 -18.06
CA SER A 108 -25.81 -26.56 -18.51
C SER A 108 -24.76 -27.29 -19.38
N ASN A 109 -23.78 -26.55 -19.92
CA ASN A 109 -22.73 -27.09 -20.76
C ASN A 109 -21.61 -27.74 -19.90
N PRO A 110 -21.42 -29.08 -19.97
CA PRO A 110 -20.53 -29.80 -19.07
C PRO A 110 -19.04 -29.45 -19.23
N THR A 111 -18.58 -29.04 -20.41
CA THR A 111 -17.18 -28.63 -20.64
C THR A 111 -16.88 -27.29 -19.97
N VAL A 112 -17.82 -26.34 -20.07
CA VAL A 112 -17.73 -25.02 -19.44
C VAL A 112 -17.80 -25.14 -17.92
N ALA A 113 -18.72 -25.97 -17.41
CA ALA A 113 -18.84 -26.22 -15.98
C ALA A 113 -17.59 -26.93 -15.40
N SER A 114 -16.95 -27.84 -16.15
CA SER A 114 -15.71 -28.50 -15.73
C SER A 114 -14.53 -27.52 -15.66
N ALA A 115 -14.36 -26.66 -16.67
CA ALA A 115 -13.34 -25.61 -16.67
C ALA A 115 -13.56 -24.61 -15.51
N ALA A 116 -14.81 -24.23 -15.25
CA ALA A 116 -15.16 -23.34 -14.14
C ALA A 116 -14.85 -23.98 -12.77
N ARG A 117 -15.12 -25.29 -12.59
CA ARG A 117 -14.75 -26.02 -11.36
C ARG A 117 -13.23 -26.14 -11.18
N PHE A 118 -12.48 -26.33 -12.27
CA PHE A 118 -11.02 -26.37 -12.22
C PHE A 118 -10.43 -25.02 -11.78
N ILE A 119 -10.89 -23.93 -12.39
CA ILE A 119 -10.50 -22.56 -11.99
C ILE A 119 -10.92 -22.30 -10.54
N GLY A 120 -12.16 -22.62 -10.17
CA GLY A 120 -12.64 -22.48 -8.78
C GLY A 120 -11.79 -23.26 -7.78
N GLY A 121 -11.38 -24.49 -8.10
CA GLY A 121 -10.53 -25.33 -7.26
C GLY A 121 -9.11 -24.77 -7.08
N ILE A 122 -8.54 -24.15 -8.12
CA ILE A 122 -7.24 -23.47 -8.02
C ILE A 122 -7.32 -22.25 -7.09
N PHE A 123 -8.36 -21.43 -7.23
CA PHE A 123 -8.53 -20.23 -6.40
C PHE A 123 -9.03 -20.53 -4.98
N GLN A 124 -9.56 -21.74 -4.72
CA GLN A 124 -9.82 -22.23 -3.37
C GLN A 124 -8.56 -22.71 -2.64
N ASN A 125 -7.47 -23.00 -3.36
CA ASN A 125 -6.22 -23.38 -2.73
C ASN A 125 -5.56 -22.14 -2.08
N GLN A 126 -5.61 -22.09 -0.75
CA GLN A 126 -5.07 -21.01 0.06
C GLN A 126 -3.59 -20.69 -0.24
N LEU A 127 -2.77 -21.71 -0.52
CA LEU A 127 -1.35 -21.51 -0.82
C LEU A 127 -1.16 -20.87 -2.20
N PHE A 128 -1.88 -21.36 -3.21
CA PHE A 128 -1.85 -20.76 -4.54
C PHE A 128 -2.37 -19.32 -4.51
N TYR A 129 -3.48 -19.09 -3.80
CA TYR A 129 -4.07 -17.77 -3.64
C TYR A 129 -3.08 -16.81 -2.96
N GLY A 130 -2.49 -17.21 -1.83
CA GLY A 130 -1.55 -16.40 -1.07
C GLY A 130 -0.27 -16.06 -1.86
N ILE A 131 0.33 -17.05 -2.54
CA ILE A 131 1.55 -16.84 -3.34
C ILE A 131 1.26 -15.93 -4.54
N THR A 132 0.18 -16.19 -5.28
CA THR A 132 -0.19 -15.37 -6.44
C THR A 132 -0.51 -13.94 -6.01
N TYR A 133 -1.24 -13.78 -4.90
CA TYR A 133 -1.55 -12.49 -4.33
C TYR A 133 -0.30 -11.72 -3.89
N PHE A 134 0.67 -12.38 -3.24
CA PHE A 134 1.97 -11.80 -2.90
C PHE A 134 2.66 -11.19 -4.13
N PHE A 135 2.84 -11.99 -5.17
CA PHE A 135 3.52 -11.55 -6.39
C PHE A 135 2.76 -10.44 -7.10
N LEU A 136 1.43 -10.51 -7.13
CA LEU A 136 0.62 -9.44 -7.68
C LEU A 136 0.81 -8.13 -6.91
N VAL A 137 0.74 -8.15 -5.58
CA VAL A 137 0.94 -6.95 -4.75
C VAL A 137 2.32 -6.34 -5.00
N VAL A 138 3.37 -7.16 -5.03
CA VAL A 138 4.74 -6.69 -5.33
C VAL A 138 4.79 -6.07 -6.74
N ALA A 139 4.29 -6.77 -7.75
CA ALA A 139 4.30 -6.31 -9.13
C ALA A 139 3.52 -5.00 -9.33
N PHE A 140 2.32 -4.90 -8.76
CA PHE A 140 1.50 -3.69 -8.83
C PHE A 140 2.10 -2.53 -8.05
N THR A 141 2.81 -2.80 -6.94
CA THR A 141 3.50 -1.73 -6.19
C THR A 141 4.62 -1.12 -7.01
N TYR A 142 5.38 -1.96 -7.73
CA TYR A 142 6.39 -1.52 -8.70
C TYR A 142 5.78 -0.75 -9.86
N PHE A 143 4.77 -1.33 -10.50
CA PHE A 143 4.10 -0.73 -11.65
C PHE A 143 3.49 0.64 -11.30
N TYR A 144 2.71 0.72 -10.23
CA TYR A 144 2.04 1.95 -9.84
C TYR A 144 3.05 3.03 -9.42
N THR A 145 4.09 2.66 -8.65
CA THR A 145 5.11 3.64 -8.26
C THR A 145 5.86 4.18 -9.47
N ALA A 146 6.22 3.34 -10.44
CA ALA A 146 6.89 3.78 -11.67
C ALA A 146 6.03 4.72 -12.54
N VAL A 147 4.70 4.57 -12.48
CA VAL A 147 3.76 5.45 -13.21
C VAL A 147 3.58 6.79 -12.50
N VAL A 148 3.47 6.80 -11.18
CA VAL A 148 3.23 8.02 -10.40
C VAL A 148 4.50 8.83 -10.21
N PHE A 149 5.62 8.17 -9.92
CA PHE A 149 6.89 8.81 -9.69
C PHE A 149 7.73 8.80 -10.97
N ASP A 150 7.74 9.92 -11.68
CA ASP A 150 8.56 10.14 -12.86
C ASP A 150 9.84 10.92 -12.50
N PRO A 151 11.02 10.26 -12.41
CA PRO A 151 12.26 10.93 -12.02
C PRO A 151 12.68 12.04 -12.98
N ASN A 152 12.32 11.93 -14.27
CA ASN A 152 12.67 12.93 -15.27
C ASN A 152 11.91 14.23 -14.99
N LYS A 153 10.59 14.14 -14.80
CA LYS A 153 9.76 15.32 -14.47
C LYS A 153 10.17 15.98 -13.15
N ILE A 154 10.50 15.19 -12.14
CA ILE A 154 10.96 15.71 -10.84
C ILE A 154 12.30 16.42 -10.99
N SER A 155 13.24 15.84 -11.75
CA SER A 155 14.54 16.47 -12.00
C SER A 155 14.41 17.78 -12.79
N GLU A 156 13.51 17.83 -13.78
CA GLU A 156 13.25 19.01 -14.59
C GLU A 156 12.58 20.10 -13.76
N SER A 157 11.62 19.74 -12.90
CA SER A 157 11.01 20.67 -11.95
C SER A 157 12.03 21.22 -10.96
N LEU A 158 12.91 20.37 -10.43
CA LEU A 158 13.99 20.78 -9.53
C LEU A 158 14.93 21.78 -10.23
N GLN A 159 15.33 21.48 -11.47
CA GLN A 159 16.17 22.36 -12.28
C GLN A 159 15.49 23.69 -12.60
N LYS A 160 14.20 23.69 -12.98
CA LYS A 160 13.41 24.90 -13.25
C LYS A 160 13.27 25.80 -12.02
N GLN A 161 13.19 25.22 -10.83
CA GLN A 161 13.16 25.95 -9.56
C GLN A 161 14.56 26.42 -9.10
N GLY A 162 15.62 26.13 -9.86
CA GLY A 162 17.00 26.44 -9.49
C GLY A 162 17.56 25.54 -8.39
N GLY A 163 16.90 24.42 -8.09
CA GLY A 163 17.33 23.40 -7.17
C GLY A 163 18.30 22.41 -7.82
N TYR A 164 19.21 21.86 -7.03
CA TYR A 164 20.09 20.77 -7.44
C TYR A 164 20.42 19.86 -6.25
N VAL A 165 20.74 18.60 -6.55
CA VAL A 165 21.26 17.66 -5.55
C VAL A 165 22.77 17.90 -5.41
N PRO A 166 23.29 18.20 -4.21
CA PRO A 166 24.73 18.40 -4.02
C PRO A 166 25.54 17.20 -4.53
N GLY A 167 26.57 17.48 -5.34
CA GLY A 167 27.45 16.44 -5.92
C GLY A 167 26.96 15.84 -7.24
N ILE A 168 25.77 16.20 -7.74
CA ILE A 168 25.22 15.65 -8.99
C ILE A 168 24.85 16.80 -9.93
N ARG A 169 25.21 16.66 -11.22
CA ARG A 169 24.89 17.67 -12.23
C ARG A 169 23.36 17.69 -12.48
N PRO A 170 22.71 18.87 -12.48
CA PRO A 170 21.27 18.99 -12.75
C PRO A 170 20.87 18.42 -14.12
N GLY A 171 19.63 17.94 -14.24
CA GLY A 171 19.08 17.31 -15.44
C GLY A 171 19.16 15.78 -15.41
N ALA A 172 19.60 15.16 -16.51
CA ALA A 172 19.58 13.70 -16.69
C ALA A 172 20.29 12.92 -15.58
N ASN A 173 21.46 13.39 -15.11
CA ASN A 173 22.19 12.71 -14.02
C ASN A 173 21.42 12.73 -12.70
N THR A 174 20.62 13.78 -12.45
CA THR A 174 19.75 13.87 -11.29
C THR A 174 18.57 12.90 -11.43
N ALA A 175 17.97 12.79 -12.62
CA ALA A 175 16.90 11.82 -12.88
C ALA A 175 17.38 10.37 -12.67
N GLU A 176 18.56 10.03 -13.19
CA GLU A 176 19.15 8.69 -13.02
C GLU A 176 19.45 8.39 -11.55
N TYR A 177 19.96 9.35 -10.79
CA TYR A 177 20.18 9.20 -9.36
C TYR A 177 18.88 8.96 -8.58
N LEU A 178 17.84 9.76 -8.88
CA LEU A 178 16.52 9.59 -8.27
C LEU A 178 15.91 8.22 -8.63
N TYR A 179 16.07 7.76 -9.88
CA TYR A 179 15.62 6.44 -10.32
C TYR A 179 16.30 5.31 -9.55
N HIS A 180 17.63 5.36 -9.41
CA HIS A 180 18.39 4.35 -8.66
C HIS A 180 17.97 4.27 -7.19
N ILE A 181 17.77 5.43 -6.55
CA ILE A 181 17.30 5.48 -5.16
C ILE A 181 15.88 4.93 -5.06
N MET A 182 14.99 5.41 -5.91
CA MET A 182 13.59 4.99 -5.94
C MET A 182 13.49 3.47 -6.09
N ASN A 183 14.19 2.87 -7.06
CA ASN A 183 14.12 1.44 -7.32
C ASN A 183 14.56 0.58 -6.11
N ARG A 184 15.57 1.05 -5.34
CA ARG A 184 15.99 0.39 -4.10
C ARG A 184 14.99 0.54 -2.96
N ILE A 185 14.38 1.72 -2.83
CA ILE A 185 13.38 1.97 -1.79
C ILE A 185 12.10 1.17 -2.07
N ILE A 186 11.64 1.15 -3.32
CA ILE A 186 10.43 0.41 -3.71
C ILE A 186 10.59 -1.06 -3.39
N LEU A 187 11.78 -1.64 -3.57
CA LEU A 187 12.01 -3.06 -3.27
C LEU A 187 11.63 -3.43 -1.83
N SER A 188 12.11 -2.65 -0.86
CA SER A 188 11.80 -2.91 0.55
C SER A 188 10.33 -2.63 0.87
N GLY A 189 9.76 -1.56 0.32
CA GLY A 189 8.34 -1.24 0.48
C GLY A 189 7.41 -2.31 -0.10
N ALA A 190 7.66 -2.75 -1.33
CA ALA A 190 6.86 -3.74 -2.05
C ALA A 190 6.91 -5.11 -1.38
N LEU A 191 8.10 -5.57 -0.97
CA LEU A 191 8.23 -6.84 -0.24
C LEU A 191 7.50 -6.80 1.10
N PHE A 192 7.61 -5.68 1.83
CA PHE A 192 6.93 -5.51 3.11
C PHE A 192 5.41 -5.50 2.95
N LEU A 193 4.88 -4.74 1.99
CA LEU A 193 3.45 -4.70 1.69
C LEU A 193 2.94 -6.06 1.23
N GLY A 194 3.70 -6.77 0.40
CA GLY A 194 3.38 -8.13 -0.01
C GLY A 194 3.30 -9.09 1.18
N LEU A 195 4.30 -9.08 2.07
CA LEU A 195 4.31 -9.95 3.25
C LEU A 195 3.12 -9.67 4.18
N ILE A 196 2.84 -8.39 4.43
CA ILE A 196 1.69 -8.00 5.25
C ILE A 196 0.37 -8.40 4.58
N ALA A 197 0.25 -8.27 3.26
CA ALA A 197 -0.95 -8.66 2.53
C ALA A 197 -1.26 -10.17 2.64
N VAL A 198 -0.22 -11.01 2.74
CA VAL A 198 -0.37 -12.48 2.86
C VAL A 198 -0.56 -12.94 4.31
N LEU A 199 -0.16 -12.12 5.28
CA LEU A 199 -0.20 -12.44 6.71
C LEU A 199 -1.57 -12.97 7.18
N PRO A 200 -2.72 -12.37 6.81
CA PRO A 200 -4.04 -12.89 7.19
C PRO A 200 -4.30 -14.33 6.72
N PHE A 201 -3.83 -14.68 5.52
CA PHE A 201 -4.01 -16.02 4.95
C PHE A 201 -3.17 -17.08 5.67
N ILE A 202 -1.96 -16.70 6.12
CA ILE A 202 -1.09 -17.56 6.94
C ILE A 202 -1.72 -17.81 8.31
N VAL A 203 -2.24 -16.75 8.95
CA VAL A 203 -2.91 -16.86 10.26
C VAL A 203 -4.16 -17.72 10.15
N GLN A 204 -4.94 -17.58 9.08
CA GLN A 204 -6.11 -18.43 8.84
C GLN A 204 -5.71 -19.91 8.70
N GLY A 205 -4.65 -20.20 7.93
CA GLY A 205 -4.16 -21.57 7.75
C GLY A 205 -3.63 -22.20 9.04
N ALA A 206 -3.05 -21.41 9.95
CA ALA A 206 -2.55 -21.88 11.24
C ALA A 206 -3.64 -22.04 12.31
N THR A 207 -4.67 -21.17 12.29
CA THR A 207 -5.71 -21.11 13.35
C THR A 207 -7.02 -21.79 12.97
N ASN A 208 -7.24 -22.12 11.68
CA ASN A 208 -8.50 -22.63 11.12
C ASN A 208 -9.73 -21.72 11.34
N ILE A 209 -9.53 -20.48 11.78
CA ILE A 209 -10.62 -19.51 11.99
C ILE A 209 -10.87 -18.75 10.68
N ASN A 210 -11.88 -19.19 9.93
CA ASN A 210 -12.23 -18.60 8.63
C ASN A 210 -12.69 -17.13 8.71
N SER A 211 -13.19 -16.70 9.87
CA SER A 211 -13.64 -15.33 10.14
C SER A 211 -12.53 -14.28 10.07
N VAL A 212 -11.26 -14.72 10.18
CA VAL A 212 -10.08 -13.84 10.27
C VAL A 212 -9.67 -13.29 8.90
N SER A 213 -9.85 -14.07 7.83
CA SER A 213 -9.34 -13.71 6.50
C SER A 213 -10.05 -12.51 5.87
N ILE A 214 -11.35 -12.36 6.12
CA ILE A 214 -12.16 -11.24 5.60
C ILE A 214 -11.84 -9.95 6.36
N GLY A 215 -11.53 -10.05 7.65
CA GLY A 215 -11.15 -8.91 8.48
C GLY A 215 -9.70 -8.45 8.25
N GLY A 216 -8.76 -9.39 8.06
CA GLY A 216 -7.34 -9.09 8.02
C GLY A 216 -6.90 -8.24 6.82
N THR A 217 -7.25 -8.62 5.59
CA THR A 217 -6.93 -7.80 4.39
C THR A 217 -7.70 -6.49 4.37
N GLY A 218 -8.95 -6.51 4.82
CA GLY A 218 -9.76 -5.31 4.99
C GLY A 218 -9.13 -4.31 5.97
N LEU A 219 -8.57 -4.80 7.07
CA LEU A 219 -7.93 -3.97 8.10
C LEU A 219 -6.68 -3.26 7.56
N LEU A 220 -5.90 -3.91 6.68
CA LEU A 220 -4.76 -3.28 6.00
C LEU A 220 -5.18 -2.09 5.13
N ILE A 221 -6.26 -2.28 4.38
CA ILE A 221 -6.84 -1.24 3.51
C ILE A 221 -7.38 -0.10 4.38
N VAL A 222 -8.06 -0.43 5.48
CA VAL A 222 -8.63 0.54 6.39
C VAL A 222 -7.57 1.47 6.98
N VAL A 223 -6.51 0.92 7.57
CA VAL A 223 -5.44 1.73 8.18
C VAL A 223 -4.80 2.64 7.14
N SER A 224 -4.49 2.09 5.96
CA SER A 224 -3.77 2.84 4.94
C SER A 224 -4.64 3.96 4.32
N VAL A 225 -5.94 3.72 4.12
CA VAL A 225 -6.89 4.75 3.64
C VAL A 225 -7.11 5.84 4.70
N VAL A 226 -7.14 5.48 5.98
CA VAL A 226 -7.27 6.46 7.08
C VAL A 226 -6.06 7.39 7.12
N ILE A 227 -4.83 6.84 7.05
CA ILE A 227 -3.60 7.65 7.00
C ILE A 227 -3.62 8.60 5.79
N GLU A 228 -4.02 8.11 4.62
CA GLU A 228 -4.09 8.92 3.41
C GLU A 228 -5.13 10.05 3.53
N THR A 229 -6.29 9.74 4.11
CA THR A 229 -7.36 10.73 4.34
C THR A 229 -6.91 11.81 5.32
N ILE A 230 -6.25 11.43 6.42
CA ILE A 230 -5.70 12.38 7.40
C ILE A 230 -4.67 13.29 6.73
N LYS A 231 -3.72 12.72 5.97
CA LYS A 231 -2.70 13.50 5.24
C LYS A 231 -3.31 14.48 4.24
N GLN A 232 -4.40 14.09 3.58
CA GLN A 232 -5.10 14.97 2.64
C GLN A 232 -5.82 16.12 3.36
N ILE A 233 -6.44 15.85 4.51
CA ILE A 233 -7.10 16.87 5.36
C ILE A 233 -6.05 17.85 5.90
N GLU A 234 -4.94 17.36 6.46
CA GLU A 234 -3.83 18.19 6.95
C GLU A 234 -3.28 19.09 5.85
N GLY A 235 -3.10 18.55 4.64
CA GLY A 235 -2.64 19.33 3.48
C GLY A 235 -3.57 20.50 3.13
N GLN A 236 -4.88 20.32 3.25
CA GLN A 236 -5.86 21.39 3.02
C GLN A 236 -5.90 22.40 4.18
N LEU A 237 -5.76 21.94 5.43
CA LEU A 237 -5.71 22.82 6.60
C LEU A 237 -4.52 23.78 6.54
N VAL A 238 -3.34 23.27 6.16
CA VAL A 238 -2.13 24.10 5.98
C VAL A 238 -2.36 25.20 4.93
N MET A 239 -3.05 24.90 3.82
CA MET A 239 -3.37 25.90 2.79
C MET A 239 -4.36 26.97 3.29
N ARG A 240 -5.28 26.62 4.19
CA ARG A 240 -6.22 27.57 4.80
C ARG A 240 -5.52 28.47 5.82
N ASP A 241 -4.65 27.90 6.65
CA ASP A 241 -3.92 28.65 7.68
C ASP A 241 -2.82 29.56 7.07
N TYR A 242 -2.62 29.51 5.75
CA TYR A 242 -1.75 30.43 4.99
C TYR A 242 -2.32 31.86 4.84
N GLU A 243 -3.56 32.13 5.25
CA GLU A 243 -4.21 33.45 5.16
C GLU A 243 -3.79 34.45 6.27
N GLY A 244 -2.81 34.11 7.09
CA GLY A 244 -2.44 34.91 8.26
C GLY A 244 -1.08 35.63 8.21
N PHE A 245 -0.73 36.39 7.15
CA PHE A 245 0.32 37.43 7.19
C PHE A 245 0.10 38.53 6.14
#